data_AF-A0A1Y1KEN1-F1
#
_entry.id   AF-A0A1Y1KEN1-F1
#
_cell.length_a   1.000
_cell.length_b   1.000
_cell.length_c   1.000
_cell.angle_alpha   90.00
_cell.angle_beta   90.00
_cell.angle_gamma   90.00
#
_symmetry.space_group_name_H-M   'P 1'
#
loop_
_entity.id
_entity.type
_entity.pdbx_description
1 polymer ?
#
loop_
_entity_poly.entity_id
_entity_poly.type
_entity_poly.pdbx_seq_one_letter_code
_entity_poly.pdbx_strand_id
1 'polypeptide(L)'
;VDMKATKPDDWDDEMDGEWERPIIANPDYKGEWSPKQIDNPDYKGEWVHPEIDNPEYAPNPNLYKRGEICAVGLDLWQVKSGTIFDDILITDDLEYAKAAMSLLKELNEKETEVKEAEEKAAAEKAEAEKEAAEKEAAEKEAAEKGDAEASPAPAEQEPERDEL
;
A
#
# COMPACT_ATOMS: atom_id res chain seq x y z
N VAL A 1 8.97 -39.68 8.86
CA VAL A 1 9.94 -39.39 7.79
C VAL A 1 9.38 -39.94 6.50
N ASP A 2 9.29 -39.11 5.45
CA ASP A 2 8.89 -39.59 4.13
C ASP A 2 9.96 -40.52 3.56
N MET A 3 9.60 -41.78 3.29
CA MET A 3 10.52 -42.74 2.68
C MET A 3 10.60 -42.58 1.16
N LYS A 4 9.75 -41.77 0.55
CA LYS A 4 9.66 -41.55 -0.90
C LYS A 4 10.34 -40.25 -1.36
N ALA A 5 10.71 -39.37 -0.45
CA ALA A 5 11.40 -38.13 -0.78
C ALA A 5 12.86 -38.40 -1.17
N THR A 6 13.24 -38.00 -2.38
CA THR A 6 14.62 -38.00 -2.91
C THR A 6 15.17 -36.58 -3.00
N LYS A 7 16.49 -36.45 -2.86
CA LYS A 7 17.21 -35.18 -2.93
C LYS A 7 16.99 -34.53 -4.32
N PRO A 8 16.67 -33.23 -4.41
CA PRO A 8 16.57 -32.53 -5.69
C PRO A 8 17.93 -32.52 -6.43
N ASP A 9 17.90 -32.64 -7.76
CA ASP A 9 19.12 -32.63 -8.61
C ASP A 9 19.93 -31.33 -8.52
N ASP A 10 19.31 -30.21 -8.12
CA ASP A 10 19.92 -28.88 -8.02
C ASP A 10 20.46 -28.55 -6.61
N TRP A 11 20.49 -29.53 -5.69
CA TRP A 11 20.93 -29.30 -4.30
C TRP A 11 22.42 -29.57 -4.11
N ASP A 12 23.16 -28.56 -3.67
CA ASP A 12 24.59 -28.63 -3.40
C ASP A 12 24.88 -28.75 -1.89
N ASP A 13 25.41 -29.90 -1.45
CA ASP A 13 25.66 -30.14 -0.02
C ASP A 13 26.78 -29.26 0.55
N GLU A 14 27.64 -28.65 -0.29
CA GLU A 14 28.74 -27.79 0.14
C GLU A 14 28.30 -26.33 0.36
N MET A 15 27.29 -25.87 -0.39
CA MET A 15 26.74 -24.50 -0.29
C MET A 15 25.43 -24.43 0.51
N ASP A 16 24.57 -25.46 0.43
CA ASP A 16 23.24 -25.49 1.05
C ASP A 16 23.14 -26.41 2.29
N GLY A 17 24.19 -27.19 2.59
CA GLY A 17 24.27 -28.13 3.71
C GLY A 17 23.68 -29.51 3.44
N GLU A 18 23.81 -30.45 4.39
CA GLU A 18 23.34 -31.84 4.22
C GLU A 18 21.80 -31.88 4.11
N TRP A 19 21.28 -32.39 2.99
CA TRP A 19 19.85 -32.45 2.74
C TRP A 19 19.12 -33.40 3.71
N GLU A 20 18.20 -32.86 4.51
CA GLU A 20 17.35 -33.65 5.41
C GLU A 20 16.00 -33.99 4.76
N ARG A 21 15.60 -35.27 4.85
CA ARG A 21 14.30 -35.72 4.32
C ARG A 21 13.13 -35.09 5.07
N PRO A 22 12.06 -34.65 4.38
CA PRO A 22 10.84 -34.15 5.02
C PRO A 22 10.23 -35.15 6.01
N ILE A 23 9.89 -34.67 7.21
CA ILE A 23 9.25 -35.48 8.24
C ILE A 23 7.74 -35.49 7.99
N ILE A 24 7.18 -36.62 7.53
CA ILE A 24 5.72 -36.82 7.51
C ILE A 24 5.19 -37.04 8.93
N ALA A 25 4.09 -36.35 9.26
CA ALA A 25 3.33 -36.55 10.49
C ALA A 25 2.74 -37.96 10.56
N ASN A 26 2.95 -38.66 11.67
CA ASN A 26 2.43 -40.03 11.85
C ASN A 26 0.88 -40.00 11.85
N PRO A 27 0.20 -40.70 10.91
CA PRO A 27 -1.26 -40.69 10.81
C PRO A 27 -1.96 -41.34 12.01
N ASP A 28 -1.28 -42.20 12.77
CA ASP A 28 -1.82 -42.81 14.00
C ASP A 28 -1.59 -41.95 15.26
N TYR A 29 -0.91 -40.81 15.14
CA TYR A 29 -0.68 -39.90 16.26
C TYR A 29 -1.95 -39.12 16.58
N LYS A 30 -2.62 -39.52 17.66
CA LYS A 30 -3.87 -38.89 18.15
C LYS A 30 -3.64 -37.58 18.92
N GLY A 31 -2.46 -36.98 18.79
CA GLY A 31 -2.04 -35.85 19.62
C GLY A 31 -1.61 -36.27 21.02
N GLU A 32 -1.12 -35.30 21.78
CA GLU A 32 -0.84 -35.48 23.20
C GLU A 32 -2.16 -35.70 23.96
N TRP A 33 -2.23 -36.78 24.74
CA TRP A 33 -3.44 -37.10 25.50
C TRP A 33 -3.72 -35.97 26.50
N SER A 34 -4.84 -35.25 26.30
CA SER A 34 -5.27 -34.19 27.21
C SER A 34 -6.46 -34.69 28.05
N PRO A 35 -6.38 -34.63 29.40
CA PRO A 35 -7.50 -35.00 30.26
C PRO A 35 -8.69 -34.06 30.05
N LYS A 36 -9.90 -34.54 30.39
CA LYS A 36 -11.10 -33.69 30.37
C LYS A 36 -10.94 -32.55 31.37
N GLN A 37 -10.98 -31.31 30.89
CA GLN A 37 -11.01 -30.13 31.77
C GLN A 37 -12.33 -30.13 32.55
N ILE A 38 -12.21 -30.13 33.89
CA ILE A 38 -13.34 -29.97 34.81
C ILE A 38 -13.27 -28.54 35.31
N ASP A 39 -14.37 -27.79 35.15
CA ASP A 39 -14.47 -26.44 35.68
C ASP A 39 -14.32 -26.50 37.21
N ASN A 40 -13.36 -25.73 37.73
CA ASN A 40 -13.13 -25.68 39.16
C ASN A 40 -14.26 -24.89 39.85
N PRO A 41 -15.08 -25.53 40.71
CA PRO A 41 -16.18 -24.85 41.40
C PRO A 41 -15.70 -23.79 42.40
N ASP A 42 -14.43 -23.84 42.82
CA ASP A 42 -13.79 -22.83 43.69
C ASP A 42 -13.11 -21.71 42.89
N TYR A 43 -13.25 -21.68 41.56
CA TYR A 43 -12.71 -20.61 40.72
C TYR A 43 -13.50 -19.32 40.92
N LYS A 44 -12.88 -18.33 41.56
CA LYS A 44 -13.49 -17.03 41.88
C LYS A 44 -13.37 -15.99 40.74
N GLY A 45 -13.00 -16.44 39.54
CA GLY A 45 -12.64 -15.55 38.43
C GLY A 45 -11.17 -15.14 38.46
N GLU A 46 -10.78 -14.35 37.46
CA GLU A 46 -9.47 -13.72 37.43
C GLU A 46 -9.37 -12.70 38.57
N TRP A 47 -8.31 -12.79 39.37
CA TRP A 47 -8.12 -11.87 40.48
C TRP A 47 -7.91 -10.44 39.95
N VAL A 48 -8.75 -9.50 40.38
CA VAL A 48 -8.62 -8.07 40.06
C VAL A 48 -8.05 -7.36 41.29
N HIS A 49 -7.00 -6.56 41.08
CA HIS A 49 -6.44 -5.76 42.16
C HIS A 49 -7.46 -4.69 42.61
N PRO A 50 -7.52 -4.35 43.91
CA PRO A 50 -8.36 -3.25 44.37
C PRO A 50 -7.89 -1.93 43.73
N GLU A 51 -8.84 -1.10 43.32
CA GLU A 51 -8.56 0.27 42.88
C GLU A 51 -8.26 1.11 44.14
N ILE A 52 -7.01 1.55 44.26
CA ILE A 52 -6.55 2.45 45.31
C ILE A 52 -6.46 3.84 44.71
N ASP A 53 -7.04 4.84 45.38
CA ASP A 53 -6.96 6.24 44.95
C ASP A 53 -5.49 6.67 44.84
N ASN A 54 -5.14 7.26 43.69
CA ASN A 54 -3.77 7.70 43.42
C ASN A 54 -3.47 9.01 44.18
N PRO A 55 -2.56 9.01 45.18
CA PRO A 55 -2.20 10.21 45.94
C PRO A 55 -1.49 11.28 45.09
N GLU A 56 -0.94 10.91 43.93
CA GLU A 56 -0.27 11.84 43.00
C GLU A 56 -1.25 12.48 42.00
N TYR A 57 -2.54 12.13 42.04
CA TYR A 57 -3.53 12.74 41.16
C TYR A 57 -3.82 14.19 41.59
N ALA A 58 -3.42 15.15 40.77
CA ALA A 58 -3.72 16.56 40.96
C ALA A 58 -4.55 17.10 39.78
N PRO A 59 -5.83 17.45 39.98
CA PRO A 59 -6.63 18.08 38.93
C PRO A 59 -6.13 19.51 38.67
N ASN A 60 -5.73 19.80 37.42
CA ASN A 60 -5.29 21.14 37.03
C ASN A 60 -6.34 21.82 36.14
N PRO A 61 -7.08 22.82 36.66
CA PRO A 61 -8.10 23.54 35.89
C PRO A 61 -7.51 24.50 34.86
N ASN A 62 -6.21 24.79 34.88
CA ASN A 62 -5.55 25.74 33.98
C ASN A 62 -4.79 25.07 32.83
N LEU A 63 -5.04 23.77 32.56
CA LEU A 63 -4.34 23.03 31.50
C LEU A 63 -4.48 23.68 30.10
N TYR A 64 -5.57 24.42 29.88
CA TYR A 64 -5.82 25.14 28.63
C TYR A 64 -5.01 26.44 28.48
N LYS A 65 -4.46 26.99 29.59
CA LYS A 65 -3.71 28.24 29.54
C LYS A 65 -2.28 27.95 29.09
N ARG A 66 -1.99 28.31 27.84
CA ARG A 66 -0.63 28.37 27.34
C ARG A 66 -0.10 29.81 27.45
N GLY A 67 1.22 29.96 27.50
CA GLY A 67 1.86 31.25 27.36
C GLY A 67 1.68 31.82 25.95
N GLU A 68 2.44 32.87 25.63
CA GLU A 68 2.42 33.48 24.30
C GLU A 68 2.83 32.48 23.21
N ILE A 69 2.03 32.41 22.14
CA ILE A 69 2.29 31.56 20.97
C ILE A 69 2.88 32.45 19.88
N CYS A 70 4.18 32.32 19.63
CA CYS A 70 4.90 33.19 18.67
C CYS A 70 5.16 32.54 17.32
N ALA A 71 5.04 31.22 17.21
CA ALA A 71 5.34 30.47 15.99
C ALA A 71 4.35 29.33 15.77
N VAL A 72 4.08 29.06 14.50
CA VAL A 72 3.29 27.91 14.03
C VAL A 72 4.20 27.10 13.13
N GLY A 73 4.35 25.81 13.43
CA GLY A 73 5.15 24.87 12.64
C GLY A 73 4.32 23.63 12.30
N LEU A 74 4.50 23.12 11.09
CA LEU A 74 3.91 21.87 10.63
C LEU A 74 5.04 20.83 10.50
N ASP A 75 5.09 19.87 11.42
CA ASP A 75 6.00 18.73 11.36
C ASP A 75 5.18 17.47 11.08
N LEU A 76 5.34 16.91 9.89
CA LEU A 76 4.50 15.85 9.34
C LEU A 76 5.35 14.85 8.55
N TRP A 77 5.05 13.56 8.72
CA TRP A 77 5.62 12.50 7.89
C TRP A 77 4.66 12.16 6.73
N GLN A 78 5.13 12.22 5.48
CA GLN A 78 4.35 11.87 4.29
C GLN A 78 5.01 10.77 3.45
N VAL A 79 4.20 9.83 2.99
CA VAL A 79 4.62 8.76 2.05
C VAL A 79 4.33 9.13 0.59
N LYS A 80 3.26 9.89 0.34
CA LYS A 80 2.89 10.44 -0.98
C LYS A 80 2.68 11.94 -0.84
N SER A 81 3.25 12.72 -1.76
CA SER A 81 3.07 14.17 -1.83
C SER A 81 1.72 14.53 -2.45
N GLY A 82 1.24 15.75 -2.19
CA GLY A 82 0.00 16.28 -2.78
C GLY A 82 -0.96 16.94 -1.79
N THR A 83 -0.66 16.94 -0.49
CA THR A 83 -1.46 17.70 0.50
C THR A 83 -1.08 19.17 0.48
N ILE A 84 -2.10 20.03 0.37
CA ILE A 84 -1.98 21.48 0.44
C ILE A 84 -2.66 21.92 1.73
N PHE A 85 -1.97 22.75 2.52
CA PHE A 85 -2.55 23.42 3.69
C PHE A 85 -2.65 24.90 3.36
N ASP A 86 -3.84 25.47 3.51
CA ASP A 86 -4.10 26.91 3.36
C ASP A 86 -5.01 27.39 4.50
N ASP A 87 -5.17 28.71 4.63
CA ASP A 87 -6.14 29.37 5.52
C ASP A 87 -6.02 29.00 7.02
N ILE A 88 -4.81 29.08 7.57
CA ILE A 88 -4.56 28.85 9.01
C ILE A 88 -5.09 30.02 9.83
N LEU A 89 -6.25 29.83 10.48
CA LEU A 89 -6.88 30.81 11.36
C LEU A 89 -6.60 30.53 12.85
N ILE A 90 -6.11 31.54 13.58
CA ILE A 90 -5.91 31.52 15.03
C ILE A 90 -6.67 32.69 15.64
N THR A 91 -7.70 32.42 16.44
CA THR A 91 -8.54 33.44 17.09
C THR A 91 -9.03 32.95 18.45
N ASP A 92 -9.40 33.90 19.31
CA ASP A 92 -10.04 33.69 20.61
C ASP A 92 -11.59 33.76 20.53
N ASP A 93 -12.14 34.18 19.39
CA ASP A 93 -13.59 34.30 19.19
C ASP A 93 -14.18 33.14 18.39
N LEU A 94 -15.19 32.51 18.99
CA LEU A 94 -15.81 31.31 18.43
C LEU A 94 -16.82 31.62 17.32
N GLU A 95 -17.44 32.80 17.32
CA GLU A 95 -18.41 33.20 16.31
C GLU A 95 -17.69 33.58 14.99
N TYR A 96 -16.60 34.33 15.09
CA TYR A 96 -15.73 34.68 13.98
C TYR A 96 -15.11 33.43 13.34
N ALA A 97 -14.60 32.49 14.14
CA ALA A 97 -14.06 31.23 13.63
C ALA A 97 -15.10 30.43 12.83
N LYS A 98 -16.35 30.38 13.31
CA LYS A 98 -17.45 29.70 12.60
C LYS A 98 -17.83 30.40 11.31
N ALA A 99 -17.94 31.73 11.33
CA ALA A 99 -18.27 32.50 10.14
C ALA A 99 -17.20 32.32 9.04
N ALA A 100 -15.91 32.39 9.42
CA ALA A 100 -14.81 32.14 8.50
C ALA A 100 -14.83 30.71 7.93
N MET A 101 -15.08 29.71 8.77
CA MET A 101 -15.24 28.31 8.34
C MET A 101 -16.41 28.10 7.38
N SER A 102 -17.54 28.78 7.59
CA SER A 102 -18.69 28.68 6.69
C SER A 102 -18.36 29.22 5.30
N LEU A 103 -17.66 30.35 5.20
CA LEU A 103 -17.22 30.91 3.92
C LEU A 103 -16.23 29.99 3.20
N LEU A 104 -15.27 29.43 3.93
CA LEU A 104 -14.30 28.47 3.38
C LEU A 104 -14.98 27.20 2.88
N LYS A 105 -15.98 26.71 3.61
CA LYS A 105 -16.74 25.52 3.19
C LYS A 105 -17.46 25.75 1.86
N GLU A 106 -18.10 26.90 1.68
CA GLU A 106 -18.75 27.24 0.40
C GLU A 106 -17.76 27.34 -0.76
N LEU A 107 -16.53 27.80 -0.50
CA LEU A 107 -15.47 27.85 -1.51
C LEU A 107 -14.96 26.46 -1.85
N ASN A 108 -14.72 25.62 -0.83
CA ASN A 108 -14.28 24.22 -0.99
C ASN A 108 -15.30 23.38 -1.77
N GLU A 109 -16.60 23.58 -1.54
CA GLU A 109 -17.64 22.90 -2.30
C GLU A 109 -17.54 23.25 -3.80
N LYS A 110 -17.38 24.53 -4.14
CA LYS A 110 -17.19 24.97 -5.52
C LYS A 110 -15.87 24.48 -6.12
N GLU A 111 -14.78 24.51 -5.35
CA GLU A 111 -13.48 24.00 -5.79
C GLU A 111 -13.55 22.49 -6.08
N THR A 112 -14.29 21.74 -5.26
CA THR A 112 -14.54 20.31 -5.49
C THR A 112 -15.30 20.08 -6.79
N GLU A 113 -16.36 20.85 -7.06
CA GLU A 113 -17.11 20.75 -8.32
C GLU A 113 -16.22 21.07 -9.54
N VAL A 114 -15.38 22.10 -9.46
CA VAL A 114 -14.44 22.45 -10.54
C VAL A 114 -13.40 21.34 -10.73
N LYS A 115 -12.87 20.80 -9.64
CA LYS A 115 -11.88 19.72 -9.68
C LYS A 115 -12.45 18.44 -10.28
N GLU A 116 -13.67 18.05 -9.90
CA GLU A 116 -14.35 16.89 -10.49
C GLU A 116 -14.59 17.08 -11.99
N ALA A 117 -14.95 18.30 -12.42
CA ALA A 117 -15.11 18.62 -13.83
C ALA A 117 -13.77 18.56 -14.61
N GLU A 118 -12.69 19.11 -14.05
CA GLU A 118 -11.35 19.05 -14.65
C GLU A 118 -10.80 17.62 -14.70
N GLU A 119 -10.98 16.83 -13.65
CA GLU A 119 -10.51 15.44 -13.59
C GLU A 119 -11.27 14.57 -14.58
N LYS A 120 -12.58 14.77 -14.74
CA LYS A 120 -13.37 14.12 -15.77
C LYS A 120 -12.92 14.51 -17.18
N ALA A 121 -12.69 15.80 -17.44
CA ALA A 121 -12.21 16.26 -18.74
C ALA A 121 -10.79 15.75 -19.06
N ALA A 122 -9.92 15.65 -18.05
CA ALA A 122 -8.59 15.08 -18.18
C ALA A 122 -8.63 13.57 -18.47
N ALA A 123 -9.54 12.84 -17.81
CA ALA A 123 -9.75 11.42 -18.06
C ALA A 123 -10.27 11.15 -19.49
N GLU A 124 -11.27 11.91 -19.96
CA GLU A 124 -11.79 11.80 -21.34
C GLU A 124 -10.69 12.14 -22.37
N LYS A 125 -9.88 13.17 -22.11
CA LYS A 125 -8.76 13.53 -22.99
C LYS A 125 -7.68 12.45 -23.02
N ALA A 126 -7.34 11.87 -21.87
CA ALA A 126 -6.34 10.79 -21.78
C ALA A 126 -6.83 9.50 -22.46
N GLU A 127 -8.13 9.20 -22.38
CA GLU A 127 -8.74 8.07 -23.10
C GLU A 127 -8.72 8.29 -24.61
N ALA A 128 -9.11 9.48 -25.08
CA ALA A 128 -9.07 9.84 -26.49
C ALA A 128 -7.64 9.79 -27.07
N GLU A 129 -6.63 10.22 -26.29
CA GLU A 129 -5.22 10.18 -26.69
C GLU A 129 -4.69 8.74 -26.77
N LYS A 130 -5.10 7.86 -25.83
CA LYS A 130 -4.78 6.42 -25.90
C LYS A 130 -5.43 5.74 -27.10
N GLU A 131 -6.71 6.02 -27.37
CA GLU A 131 -7.43 5.42 -28.49
C GLU A 131 -6.87 5.91 -29.84
N ALA A 132 -6.43 7.18 -29.91
CA ALA A 132 -5.73 7.71 -31.07
C ALA A 132 -4.36 7.04 -31.28
N ALA A 133 -3.57 6.87 -30.20
CA ALA A 133 -2.28 6.20 -30.26
C ALA A 133 -2.41 4.72 -30.66
N GLU A 134 -3.47 4.03 -30.21
CA GLU A 134 -3.74 2.63 -30.56
C GLU A 134 -4.17 2.49 -32.03
N LYS A 135 -5.01 3.40 -32.54
CA LYS A 135 -5.37 3.46 -33.97
C LYS A 135 -4.15 3.74 -34.85
N GLU A 136 -3.30 4.68 -34.45
CA GLU A 136 -2.06 4.99 -35.19
C GLU A 136 -1.07 3.80 -35.17
N ALA A 137 -0.96 3.09 -34.05
CA ALA A 137 -0.13 1.89 -33.95
C ALA A 137 -0.67 0.75 -34.83
N ALA A 138 -2.00 0.53 -34.84
CA ALA A 138 -2.64 -0.48 -35.67
C ALA A 138 -2.50 -0.19 -37.18
N GLU A 139 -2.58 1.09 -37.59
CA GLU A 139 -2.41 1.49 -38.99
C GLU A 139 -0.96 1.30 -39.46
N LYS A 140 0.04 1.58 -38.60
CA LYS A 140 1.45 1.29 -38.89
C LYS A 140 1.72 -0.21 -39.01
N GLU A 141 1.16 -1.04 -38.14
CA GLU A 141 1.27 -2.50 -38.24
C GLU A 141 0.59 -3.07 -39.50
N ALA A 142 -0.52 -2.48 -39.94
CA ALA A 142 -1.22 -2.89 -41.16
C ALA A 142 -0.45 -2.49 -42.44
N ALA A 143 0.20 -1.32 -42.44
CA ALA A 143 1.05 -0.88 -43.54
C ALA A 143 2.31 -1.75 -43.69
N GLU A 144 2.89 -2.23 -42.57
CA GLU A 144 4.06 -3.12 -42.59
C GLU A 144 3.72 -4.53 -43.14
N LYS A 145 2.50 -5.03 -42.88
CA LYS A 145 2.03 -6.33 -43.42
C LYS A 145 1.53 -6.26 -44.88
N GLY A 146 1.30 -5.07 -45.42
CA GLY A 146 0.84 -4.85 -46.80
C GLY A 146 1.94 -4.93 -47.87
N ASP A 147 3.21 -4.88 -47.49
CA ASP A 147 4.37 -4.88 -48.41
C ASP A 147 5.01 -6.28 -48.59
N ALA A 148 4.24 -7.36 -48.41
CA ALA A 148 4.74 -8.74 -48.53
C ALA A 148 4.22 -9.53 -49.76
N GLU A 149 3.46 -8.91 -50.67
CA GLU A 149 3.01 -9.54 -51.92
C GLU A 149 3.31 -8.68 -53.17
N ALA A 150 4.59 -8.45 -53.49
CA ALA A 150 5.00 -8.00 -54.83
C ALA A 150 6.47 -8.33 -55.21
N SER A 151 6.83 -9.62 -55.24
CA SER A 151 7.89 -10.21 -56.11
C SER A 151 9.38 -9.81 -55.87
N PRO A 152 10.36 -10.51 -56.49
CA PRO A 152 10.78 -11.90 -56.31
C PRO A 152 12.17 -12.01 -55.64
N ALA A 153 12.55 -13.23 -55.24
CA ALA A 153 13.83 -13.58 -54.62
C ALA A 153 15.09 -13.08 -55.38
N PRO A 154 16.20 -12.86 -54.66
CA PRO A 154 17.50 -13.28 -55.17
C PRO A 154 18.34 -14.09 -54.17
N ALA A 155 19.20 -14.88 -54.80
CA ALA A 155 20.05 -15.94 -54.29
C ALA A 155 21.17 -15.51 -53.32
N GLU A 156 21.52 -16.47 -52.46
CA GLU A 156 22.84 -16.84 -51.92
C GLU A 156 24.04 -15.89 -52.12
N GLN A 157 24.70 -15.55 -50.99
CA GLN A 157 26.16 -15.50 -50.88
C GLN A 157 26.61 -15.63 -49.40
N GLU A 158 27.54 -16.56 -49.16
CA GLU A 158 28.12 -16.91 -47.86
C GLU A 158 29.07 -15.84 -47.27
N PRO A 159 29.36 -15.88 -45.95
CA PRO A 159 30.20 -14.89 -45.27
C PRO A 159 31.70 -15.19 -45.40
N GLU A 160 32.46 -14.27 -46.01
CA GLU A 160 33.92 -14.30 -45.96
C GLU A 160 34.42 -13.59 -44.70
N ARG A 161 34.89 -14.41 -43.77
CA ARG A 161 35.73 -14.11 -42.60
C ARG A 161 37.16 -13.85 -43.09
N ASP A 162 37.77 -12.70 -42.76
CA ASP A 162 39.09 -12.68 -42.11
C ASP A 162 39.56 -11.28 -41.66
N GLU A 163 40.27 -11.27 -40.52
CA GLU A 163 41.19 -10.26 -39.94
C GLU A 163 40.60 -8.85 -39.60
N LEU A 164 40.57 -8.36 -38.35
CA LEU A 164 41.60 -8.36 -37.30
C LEU A 164 40.96 -7.97 -35.94
#